data_AF-A0A0S3U219-F1
#
_entry.id   AF-A0A0S3U219-F1
#
_cell.length_a   1.000
_cell.length_b   1.000
_cell.length_c   1.000
_cell.angle_alpha   90.00
_cell.angle_beta   90.00
_cell.angle_gamma   90.00
#
_symmetry.space_group_name_H-M   'P 1'
#
loop_
_entity.id
_entity.type
_entity.pdbx_description
1 polymer ?
#
loop_
_entity_poly.entity_id
_entity_poly.type
_entity_poly.pdbx_seq_one_letter_code
_entity_poly.pdbx_strand_id
1 'polypeptide(L)'
;MDALLGLIILAAAITSFVCFILVLIKLFGDKGVGWGIFGIFCSIYTFIWGWQNIDRYNIKNIMVLWSAMIGVNLVLRILAIVAVNSQGS
;
A
#
# COMPACT_ATOMS: atom_id res chain seq x y z
N MET A 1 -1.51 -3.87 26.69
CA MET A 1 -2.17 -3.18 25.57
C MET A 1 -1.27 -3.12 24.33
N ASP A 2 0.04 -3.37 24.49
CA ASP A 2 1.02 -3.37 23.39
C ASP A 2 0.93 -4.59 22.45
N ALA A 3 0.57 -5.77 22.97
CA ALA A 3 0.46 -6.99 22.16
C ALA A 3 -0.70 -6.92 21.14
N LEU A 4 -1.84 -6.32 21.51
CA LEU A 4 -2.98 -6.14 20.61
C LEU A 4 -2.66 -5.13 19.49
N LEU A 5 -2.01 -4.01 19.86
CA LEU A 5 -1.53 -3.01 18.91
C LEU A 5 -0.51 -3.60 17.93
N GLY A 6 0.45 -4.40 18.43
CA GLY A 6 1.41 -5.10 17.59
C GLY A 6 0.77 -6.05 16.58
N LEU A 7 -0.28 -6.79 17.00
CA LEU A 7 -1.00 -7.71 16.13
C LEU A 7 -1.78 -6.98 15.02
N ILE A 8 -2.38 -5.82 15.32
CA ILE A 8 -3.10 -4.99 14.34
C ILE A 8 -2.14 -4.39 13.32
N ILE A 9 -0.99 -3.90 13.77
CA ILE A 9 0.05 -3.35 12.89
C ILE A 9 0.59 -4.44 11.95
N LEU A 10 0.84 -5.65 12.48
CA LEU A 10 1.28 -6.79 11.69
C LEU A 10 0.22 -7.17 10.64
N ALA A 11 -1.05 -7.26 11.04
CA ALA A 11 -2.14 -7.56 10.12
C ALA A 11 -2.25 -6.51 9.00
N ALA A 12 -2.16 -5.22 9.34
CA ALA A 12 -2.20 -4.14 8.36
C ALA A 12 -1.03 -4.19 7.37
N ALA A 13 0.18 -4.49 7.86
CA ALA A 13 1.36 -4.66 7.01
C ALA A 13 1.20 -5.84 6.05
N ILE A 14 0.71 -6.98 6.54
CA ILE A 14 0.44 -8.17 5.73
C ILE A 14 -0.62 -7.86 4.67
N THR A 15 -1.74 -7.23 5.05
CA THR A 15 -2.80 -6.86 4.09
C THR A 15 -2.27 -5.95 3.00
N SER A 16 -1.48 -4.92 3.34
CA SER A 16 -0.84 -4.05 2.33
C SER A 16 0.12 -4.82 1.42
N PHE A 17 0.90 -5.75 1.99
CA PHE A 17 1.83 -6.57 1.21
C PHE A 17 1.09 -7.52 0.25
N VAL A 18 0.02 -8.18 0.72
CA VAL A 18 -0.83 -9.03 -0.12
C VAL A 18 -1.48 -8.22 -1.24
N CYS A 19 -2.01 -7.02 -0.95
CA CYS A 19 -2.56 -6.14 -1.99
C CYS A 19 -1.51 -5.81 -3.06
N PHE A 20 -0.28 -5.48 -2.64
CA PHE A 20 0.83 -5.22 -3.56
C PHE A 20 1.13 -6.43 -4.45
N ILE A 21 1.30 -7.62 -3.86
CA ILE A 21 1.60 -8.86 -4.60
C ILE A 21 0.48 -9.22 -5.57
N LEU A 22 -0.79 -9.06 -5.20
CA LEU A 22 -1.93 -9.34 -6.09
C LEU A 22 -1.92 -8.46 -7.34
N VAL A 23 -1.65 -7.15 -7.19
CA VAL A 23 -1.53 -6.22 -8.32
C VAL A 23 -0.32 -6.58 -9.18
N LEU A 24 0.79 -6.94 -8.53
CA LEU A 24 2.03 -7.34 -9.18
C LEU A 24 1.83 -8.59 -10.05
N ILE A 25 1.17 -9.63 -9.54
CA ILE A 25 0.86 -10.86 -10.31
C ILE A 25 0.05 -10.52 -11.58
N LYS A 26 -0.93 -9.61 -11.47
CA LYS A 26 -1.72 -9.17 -12.64
C LYS A 26 -0.87 -8.36 -13.62
N LEU A 27 0.06 -7.54 -13.13
CA LEU A 27 1.01 -6.79 -13.95
C LEU A 27 1.92 -7.73 -14.75
N PHE A 28 2.47 -8.76 -14.11
CA PHE A 28 3.29 -9.79 -14.76
C PHE A 28 2.52 -10.52 -15.87
N GLY A 29 1.24 -10.82 -15.65
CA GLY A 29 0.39 -11.47 -16.64
C GLY A 29 0.04 -10.61 -17.85
N ASP A 30 -0.02 -9.27 -17.70
CA ASP A 30 -0.46 -8.37 -18.78
C ASP A 30 0.70 -7.75 -19.56
N LYS A 31 1.74 -7.25 -18.88
CA LYS A 31 2.89 -6.57 -19.52
C LYS A 31 4.17 -7.41 -19.58
N GLY A 32 4.14 -8.63 -19.03
CA GLY A 32 5.29 -9.53 -19.01
C GLY A 32 6.32 -9.20 -17.92
N VAL A 33 7.36 -10.05 -17.86
CA VAL A 33 8.34 -10.09 -16.77
C VAL A 33 9.17 -8.81 -16.63
N GLY A 34 9.51 -8.16 -17.75
CA GLY A 34 10.33 -6.94 -17.74
C GLY A 34 9.66 -5.77 -17.02
N TRP A 35 8.37 -5.54 -17.28
CA TRP A 35 7.59 -4.53 -16.58
C TRP A 35 7.23 -4.95 -15.15
N GLY A 36 7.11 -6.26 -14.90
CA GLY A 36 6.93 -6.79 -13.55
C GLY A 36 8.12 -6.51 -12.62
N ILE A 37 9.36 -6.74 -13.09
CA ILE A 37 10.59 -6.38 -12.36
C ILE A 37 10.68 -4.88 -12.12
N PHE A 38 10.30 -4.06 -13.11
CA PHE A 38 10.25 -2.61 -12.94
C PHE A 38 9.22 -2.19 -11.88
N GLY A 39 8.09 -2.89 -11.80
CA GLY A 39 7.06 -2.69 -10.77
C GLY A 39 7.49 -3.12 -9.35
N ILE A 40 8.42 -4.08 -9.23
CA ILE A 40 9.01 -4.47 -7.94
C ILE A 40 9.93 -3.37 -7.42
N PHE A 41 10.80 -2.82 -8.29
CA PHE A 41 11.69 -1.73 -7.94
C PHE A 41 10.96 -0.39 -7.77
N CYS A 42 9.87 -0.18 -8.51
CA CYS A 42 9.04 1.02 -8.45
C CYS A 42 7.62 0.65 -8.01
N SER A 43 7.40 0.59 -6.70
CA SER A 43 6.08 0.33 -6.11
C SER A 43 5.01 1.34 -6.54
N ILE A 44 5.42 2.59 -6.81
CA ILE A 44 4.57 3.64 -7.37
C ILE A 44 4.06 3.28 -8.77
N TYR A 45 4.90 2.70 -9.63
CA TYR A 45 4.47 2.26 -10.96
C TYR A 45 3.38 1.19 -10.87
N THR A 46 3.60 0.19 -10.02
CA THR A 46 2.62 -0.89 -9.77
C THR A 46 1.31 -0.33 -9.22
N PHE A 47 1.38 0.69 -8.36
CA PHE A 47 0.21 1.38 -7.83
C PHE A 47 -0.58 2.11 -8.92
N ILE A 48 0.09 2.90 -9.77
CA ILE A 48 -0.56 3.64 -10.87
C ILE A 48 -1.16 2.67 -11.87
N TRP A 49 -0.43 1.63 -12.27
CA TRP A 49 -0.93 0.62 -13.21
C TRP A 49 -2.13 -0.14 -12.64
N GLY A 50 -2.08 -0.50 -11.35
CA GLY A 50 -3.19 -1.12 -10.64
C GLY A 50 -4.45 -0.26 -10.69
N TRP A 51 -4.30 1.06 -10.49
CA TRP A 51 -5.41 2.03 -10.56
C TRP A 51 -5.98 2.14 -11.98
N GLN A 52 -5.11 2.17 -13.00
CA GLN A 52 -5.52 2.23 -14.41
C GLN A 52 -6.27 0.99 -14.87
N ASN A 53 -6.02 -0.18 -14.26
CA ASN A 53 -6.64 -1.45 -14.65
C ASN A 53 -7.68 -1.96 -13.64
N ILE A 54 -8.22 -1.06 -12.80
CA ILE A 54 -9.24 -1.41 -11.79
C ILE A 54 -10.44 -2.09 -12.42
N ASP A 55 -11.02 -1.50 -13.47
CA ASP A 55 -12.24 -2.02 -14.08
C ASP A 55 -12.00 -3.32 -14.83
N ARG A 56 -10.82 -3.45 -15.46
CA ARG A 56 -10.43 -4.64 -16.22
C ARG A 56 -10.25 -5.88 -15.34
N TYR A 57 -9.78 -5.70 -14.12
CA TYR A 57 -9.46 -6.82 -13.21
C TYR A 57 -10.33 -6.89 -11.96
N ASN A 58 -11.34 -6.03 -11.86
CA ASN A 58 -12.24 -5.89 -10.71
C ASN A 58 -11.50 -5.77 -9.36
N ILE A 59 -10.34 -5.11 -9.37
CA ILE A 59 -9.46 -4.96 -8.18
C ILE A 59 -9.72 -3.66 -7.42
N LYS A 60 -10.87 -3.01 -7.65
CA LYS A 60 -11.24 -1.72 -7.04
C LYS A 60 -11.11 -1.74 -5.52
N ASN A 61 -11.67 -2.76 -4.88
CA ASN A 61 -11.65 -2.89 -3.43
C ASN A 61 -10.24 -3.03 -2.87
N ILE A 62 -9.38 -3.79 -3.57
CA ILE A 62 -7.98 -4.01 -3.18
C ILE A 62 -7.19 -2.70 -3.32
N MET A 63 -7.34 -1.99 -4.44
CA MET A 63 -6.66 -0.72 -4.68
C MET A 63 -7.10 0.38 -3.72
N VAL A 64 -8.40 0.48 -3.43
CA VAL A 64 -8.94 1.44 -2.45
C VAL A 64 -8.44 1.12 -1.04
N LEU A 65 -8.47 -0.15 -0.63
CA LEU A 65 -7.96 -0.56 0.69
C LEU A 65 -6.46 -0.26 0.83
N TRP A 66 -5.67 -0.58 -0.20
CA TRP A 66 -4.23 -0.33 -0.20
C TRP A 66 -3.92 1.18 -0.15
N SER A 67 -4.65 1.98 -0.93
CA SER A 67 -4.53 3.45 -0.92
C SER A 67 -4.93 4.05 0.42
N ALA A 68 -6.03 3.57 1.01
CA ALA A 68 -6.51 4.03 2.31
C ALA A 68 -5.49 3.72 3.42
N MET A 69 -4.87 2.54 3.41
CA MET A 69 -3.80 2.21 4.36
C MET A 69 -2.61 3.14 4.22
N ILE A 70 -2.15 3.43 3.00
CA ILE A 70 -1.05 4.38 2.77
C ILE A 70 -1.44 5.78 3.25
N GLY A 71 -2.66 6.23 2.93
CA GLY A 71 -3.18 7.54 3.34
C GLY A 71 -3.28 7.70 4.86
N VAL A 72 -3.85 6.72 5.55
CA VAL A 72 -3.96 6.72 7.03
C VAL A 72 -2.57 6.75 7.67
N ASN A 73 -1.62 5.96 7.15
CA ASN A 73 -0.27 5.90 7.70
C ASN A 73 0.49 7.22 7.47
N LEU A 74 0.27 7.88 6.32
CA LEU A 74 0.80 9.21 6.04
C LEU A 74 0.25 10.26 7.00
N VAL A 75 -1.07 10.29 7.21
CA VAL A 75 -1.73 11.23 8.12
C VAL A 75 -1.27 11.02 9.57
N LEU A 76 -1.20 9.77 10.04
CA LEU A 76 -0.68 9.44 11.36
C LEU A 76 0.76 9.91 11.55
N ARG A 77 1.62 9.74 10.53
CA ARG A 77 3.01 10.24 10.58
C ARG A 77 3.07 11.76 10.67
N ILE A 78 2.26 12.47 9.88
CA ILE A 78 2.20 13.95 9.92
C ILE A 78 1.74 14.42 11.31
N LEU A 79 0.66 13.84 11.84
CA LEU A 79 0.15 14.18 13.17
C LEU A 79 1.16 13.86 14.28
N ALA A 80 1.85 12.72 14.20
CA ALA A 80 2.90 12.36 15.15
C ALA A 80 4.06 13.37 15.11
N ILE A 81 4.50 13.79 13.92
CA ILE A 81 5.53 14.83 13.76
C ILE A 81 5.07 16.15 14.37
N VAL A 82 3.83 16.58 14.10
CA VAL A 82 3.27 17.82 14.67
C VAL A 82 3.16 17.74 16.19
N ALA A 83 2.68 16.63 16.74
CA ALA A 83 2.56 16.41 18.18
C ALA A 83 3.93 16.39 18.88
N VAL A 84 4.95 15.76 18.27
CA VAL A 84 6.33 15.78 18.78
C VAL A 84 6.90 17.20 18.80
N ASN A 85 6.66 18.00 17.75
CA ASN A 85 7.11 19.39 17.72
C ASN A 85 6.39 20.27 18.78
N SER A 86 5.16 19.96 19.16
CA SER A 86 4.42 20.72 20.20
C SER A 86 4.87 20.47 21.64
N GLN A 87 5.65 19.40 21.91
CA GLN A 87 6.22 19.15 23.26
C GLN A 87 7.65 19.69 23.42
N GLY A 88 8.18 20.35 22.39
CA GLY A 88 9.54 20.90 22.37
C GLY A 88 9.65 22.41 22.58
N SER A 89 8.60 23.12 23.04
CA SER A 89 8.65 24.55 23.36
C SER A 89 8.47 24.85 24.84
#